data_AF-A0A2T0VU28-F1
#
_entry.id   AF-A0A2T0VU28-F1
#
_cell.length_a   1.000
_cell.length_b   1.000
_cell.length_c   1.000
_cell.angle_alpha   90.00
_cell.angle_beta   90.00
_cell.angle_gamma   90.00
#
_symmetry.space_group_name_H-M   'P 1'
#
loop_
_entity.id
_entity.type
_entity.pdbx_description
1 polymer ?
#
loop_
_entity_poly.entity_id
_entity_poly.type
_entity_poly.pdbx_seq_one_letter_code
_entity_poly.pdbx_strand_id
1 'polypeptide(L)'
;MLSYLMLYFGLAAGALAGLSFMIFKIGSALADCPDTGRAAKAGSMTIVAGFVAIGAGGVILIAAGVLAVLPHMAPAGVLTALGLAVLCLGLGFTQAVATLRDIVAQAAARVSAATE
;
A
#
# COMPACT_ATOMS: atom_id res chain seq x y z
N MET A 1 -2.12 -1.44 28.11
CA MET A 1 -2.04 -0.24 27.23
C MET A 1 -0.96 -0.41 26.18
N LEU A 2 0.31 -0.59 26.59
CA LEU A 2 1.42 -0.88 25.67
C LEU A 2 1.18 -2.15 24.81
N SER A 3 0.59 -3.19 25.41
CA SER A 3 0.21 -4.44 24.72
C SER A 3 -0.74 -4.22 23.53
N TYR A 4 -1.79 -3.40 23.71
CA TYR A 4 -2.74 -3.06 22.64
C TYR A 4 -2.10 -2.24 21.53
N LEU A 5 -1.21 -1.31 21.89
CA LEU A 5 -0.48 -0.50 20.92
C LEU A 5 0.47 -1.36 20.08
N MET A 6 1.19 -2.29 20.71
CA MET A 6 2.05 -3.25 20.00
C MET A 6 1.25 -4.17 19.10
N LEU A 7 0.07 -4.63 19.54
CA LEU A 7 -0.82 -5.43 18.71
C LEU A 7 -1.29 -4.64 17.50
N TYR A 8 -1.75 -3.40 17.68
CA TYR A 8 -2.16 -2.51 16.60
C TYR A 8 -1.03 -2.31 15.58
N PHE A 9 0.17 -1.93 16.04
CA PHE A 9 1.31 -1.70 15.15
C PHE A 9 1.74 -2.98 14.46
N GLY A 10 1.75 -4.13 15.15
CA GLY A 10 2.10 -5.42 14.57
C GLY A 10 1.15 -5.82 13.44
N LEU A 11 -0.17 -5.73 13.66
CA LEU A 11 -1.16 -6.05 12.63
C LEU A 11 -1.15 -5.03 11.48
N ALA A 12 -1.06 -3.74 11.78
CA ALA A 12 -1.04 -2.70 10.74
C ALA A 12 0.24 -2.77 9.89
N ALA A 13 1.40 -3.00 10.51
CA ALA A 13 2.66 -3.22 9.80
C ALA A 13 2.62 -4.52 8.99
N GLY A 14 2.02 -5.59 9.54
CA GLY A 14 1.81 -6.85 8.81
C GLY A 14 0.94 -6.66 7.56
N ALA A 15 -0.17 -5.91 7.69
CA ALA A 15 -1.03 -5.56 6.56
C ALA A 15 -0.29 -4.69 5.53
N LEU A 16 0.41 -3.65 5.97
CA LEU A 16 1.21 -2.77 5.11
C LEU A 16 2.27 -3.57 4.33
N ALA A 17 3.02 -4.42 5.02
CA ALA A 17 4.06 -5.26 4.42
C ALA A 17 3.47 -6.27 3.42
N GLY A 18 2.36 -6.93 3.79
CA GLY A 18 1.66 -7.88 2.92
C GLY A 18 1.13 -7.23 1.63
N LEU A 19 0.50 -6.06 1.75
CA LEU A 19 0.01 -5.30 0.59
C LEU A 19 1.16 -4.78 -0.27
N SER A 20 2.23 -4.30 0.34
CA SER A 20 3.44 -3.85 -0.38
C SER A 20 4.07 -5.00 -1.16
N PHE A 21 4.15 -6.19 -0.55
CA PHE A 21 4.65 -7.39 -1.21
C PHE A 21 3.75 -7.81 -2.38
N MET A 22 2.42 -7.73 -2.23
CA MET A 22 1.46 -7.97 -3.31
C MET A 22 1.67 -7.00 -4.49
N ILE A 23 1.86 -5.69 -4.25
CA ILE A 23 2.14 -4.72 -5.32
C ILE A 23 3.42 -5.11 -6.07
N PHE A 24 4.48 -5.46 -5.35
CA PHE A 24 5.75 -5.88 -5.96
C PHE A 24 5.61 -7.16 -6.79
N LYS A 25 4.83 -8.13 -6.30
CA LYS A 25 4.50 -9.37 -7.01
C LYS A 25 3.72 -9.10 -8.30
N ILE A 26 2.74 -8.20 -8.26
CA ILE A 26 1.98 -7.79 -9.45
C ILE A 26 2.90 -7.09 -10.46
N GLY A 27 3.77 -6.19 -10.01
CA GLY A 27 4.75 -5.53 -10.88
C GLY A 27 5.74 -6.51 -11.53
N SER A 28 6.14 -7.54 -10.78
CA SER A 28 7.01 -8.61 -11.31
C SER A 28 6.29 -9.45 -12.36
N ALA A 29 5.02 -9.83 -12.12
CA ALA A 29 4.22 -10.59 -13.08
C ALA A 29 3.91 -9.78 -14.36
N LEU A 30 3.73 -8.47 -14.24
CA LEU A 30 3.57 -7.58 -15.40
C LEU A 30 4.88 -7.37 -16.16
N ALA A 31 6.03 -7.71 -15.57
CA ALA A 31 7.34 -7.52 -16.18
C ALA A 31 7.77 -8.64 -17.13
N ASP A 32 6.99 -9.70 -17.28
CA ASP A 32 7.29 -10.83 -18.17
C ASP A 32 7.26 -10.46 -19.66
N CYS A 33 6.61 -9.34 -20.04
CA CYS A 33 6.67 -8.81 -21.40
C CYS A 33 7.98 -8.04 -21.63
N PRO A 34 8.79 -8.40 -22.65
CA PRO A 34 10.10 -7.77 -22.89
C PRO A 34 9.99 -6.26 -23.22
N ASP A 35 8.93 -5.85 -23.92
CA ASP A 35 8.75 -4.46 -24.36
C ASP A 35 8.29 -3.52 -23.23
N THR A 36 7.47 -4.02 -22.29
CA THR A 36 6.86 -3.22 -21.23
C THR A 36 7.45 -3.48 -19.85
N GLY A 37 8.28 -4.53 -19.71
CA GLY A 37 8.73 -5.00 -18.41
C GLY A 37 9.64 -4.03 -17.66
N ARG A 38 10.38 -3.18 -18.36
CA ARG A 38 11.17 -2.11 -17.73
C ARG A 38 10.26 -1.06 -17.08
N ALA A 39 9.15 -0.70 -17.72
CA ALA A 39 8.17 0.23 -17.18
C ALA A 39 7.42 -0.39 -15.99
N ALA A 40 7.01 -1.66 -16.10
CA ALA A 40 6.36 -2.38 -15.00
C ALA A 40 7.25 -2.44 -13.75
N LYS A 41 8.53 -2.81 -13.90
CA LYS A 41 9.47 -2.92 -12.78
C LYS A 41 9.78 -1.57 -12.14
N ALA A 42 10.07 -0.55 -12.95
CA ALA A 42 10.33 0.80 -12.44
C ALA A 42 9.10 1.39 -11.75
N GLY A 43 7.91 1.27 -12.36
CA GLY A 43 6.65 1.74 -11.79
C GLY A 43 6.31 1.04 -10.47
N SER A 44 6.51 -0.28 -10.40
CA SER A 44 6.23 -1.03 -9.17
C SER A 44 7.12 -0.61 -8.00
N MET A 45 8.42 -0.34 -8.23
CA MET A 45 9.33 0.11 -7.18
C MET A 45 8.95 1.49 -6.62
N THR A 46 8.61 2.45 -7.49
CA THR A 46 8.22 3.80 -7.05
C THR A 46 6.89 3.78 -6.31
N ILE A 47 5.92 3.01 -6.81
CA ILE A 47 4.60 2.87 -6.17
C ILE A 47 4.74 2.21 -4.79
N VAL A 48 5.52 1.13 -4.66
CA VAL A 48 5.74 0.47 -3.37
C VAL A 48 6.42 1.41 -2.37
N ALA A 49 7.45 2.15 -2.79
CA ALA A 49 8.14 3.10 -1.92
C ALA A 49 7.18 4.18 -1.40
N GLY A 50 6.35 4.75 -2.29
CA GLY A 50 5.34 5.73 -1.91
C GLY A 50 4.27 5.14 -0.99
N PHE A 51 3.76 3.95 -1.30
CA PHE A 51 2.75 3.26 -0.50
C PHE A 51 3.25 2.95 0.92
N VAL A 52 4.50 2.50 1.06
CA VAL A 52 5.11 2.25 2.38
C VAL A 52 5.27 3.56 3.16
N ALA A 53 5.80 4.61 2.54
CA ALA A 53 6.01 5.89 3.22
C ALA A 53 4.69 6.52 3.70
N ILE A 54 3.69 6.58 2.82
CA ILE A 54 2.37 7.15 3.12
C ILE A 54 1.61 6.25 4.09
N GLY A 55 1.61 4.94 3.84
CA GLY A 55 0.92 3.96 4.67
C GLY A 55 1.45 3.91 6.10
N ALA A 56 2.78 3.94 6.28
CA ALA A 56 3.40 4.02 7.61
C ALA A 56 3.01 5.32 8.32
N GLY A 57 3.08 6.46 7.63
CA GLY A 57 2.66 7.75 8.17
C GLY A 57 1.18 7.76 8.61
N GLY A 58 0.29 7.21 7.78
CA GLY A 58 -1.14 7.10 8.09
C GLY A 58 -1.43 6.21 9.30
N VAL A 59 -0.76 5.05 9.40
CA VAL A 59 -0.88 4.15 10.55
C VAL A 59 -0.43 4.82 11.84
N ILE A 60 0.69 5.56 11.80
CA ILE A 60 1.22 6.31 12.94
C ILE A 60 0.25 7.45 13.34
N LEU A 61 -0.30 8.18 12.38
CA LEU A 61 -1.25 9.26 12.64
C LEU A 61 -2.51 8.74 13.34
N ILE A 62 -3.07 7.63 12.86
CA ILE A 62 -4.24 6.99 13.47
C ILE A 62 -3.91 6.54 14.90
N ALA A 63 -2.74 5.92 15.11
CA ALA A 63 -2.30 5.50 16.44
C ALA A 63 -2.15 6.70 17.40
N ALA A 64 -1.59 7.81 16.92
CA ALA A 64 -1.43 9.03 17.72
C ALA A 64 -2.78 9.65 18.10
N GLY A 65 -3.74 9.69 17.17
CA GLY A 65 -5.09 10.16 17.45
C GLY A 65 -5.81 9.29 18.48
N VAL A 66 -5.66 7.96 18.38
CA VAL A 66 -6.18 7.01 19.37
C VAL A 66 -5.57 7.27 20.75
N LEU A 67 -4.24 7.47 20.83
CA LEU A 67 -3.55 7.80 22.08
C LEU A 67 -4.05 9.11 22.71
N ALA A 68 -4.36 10.13 21.91
CA ALA A 68 -4.84 11.42 22.40
C ALA A 68 -6.23 11.35 23.05
N VAL A 69 -7.07 10.40 22.62
CA VAL A 69 -8.46 10.22 23.11
C VAL A 69 -8.57 9.02 24.08
N LEU A 70 -7.45 8.34 24.33
CA LEU A 70 -7.38 7.06 25.04
C LEU A 70 -7.84 7.03 26.50
N PRO A 71 -7.73 8.08 27.35
CA PRO A 71 -8.20 7.98 28.74
C PRO A 71 -9.69 7.70 28.89
N HIS A 72 -10.47 7.72 27.79
CA HIS A 72 -11.91 7.42 27.75
C HIS A 72 -12.28 6.28 26.80
N MET A 73 -11.32 5.58 26.19
CA MET A 73 -11.58 4.58 25.15
C MET A 73 -11.67 3.15 25.70
N ALA A 74 -12.78 2.48 25.40
CA ALA A 74 -12.94 1.04 25.53
C ALA A 74 -12.03 0.29 24.53
N PRO A 75 -11.69 -1.00 24.76
CA PRO A 75 -10.89 -1.81 23.83
C PRO A 75 -11.46 -1.87 22.40
N ALA A 76 -12.77 -1.65 22.23
CA ALA A 76 -13.41 -1.51 20.93
C ALA A 76 -12.82 -0.38 20.08
N GLY A 77 -12.34 0.71 20.70
CA GLY A 77 -11.75 1.86 20.00
C GLY A 77 -10.46 1.51 19.24
N VAL A 78 -9.64 0.62 19.79
CA VAL A 78 -8.40 0.16 19.14
C VAL A 78 -8.73 -0.73 17.93
N LEU A 79 -9.74 -1.58 18.05
CA LEU A 79 -10.23 -2.41 16.94
C LEU A 79 -10.80 -1.55 15.81
N THR A 80 -11.58 -0.51 16.13
CA THR A 80 -12.10 0.41 15.11
C THR A 80 -10.98 1.18 14.41
N ALA A 81 -9.96 1.62 15.15
CA ALA A 81 -8.81 2.29 14.56
C ALA A 81 -7.99 1.36 13.68
N LEU A 82 -7.80 0.10 14.09
CA LEU A 82 -7.14 -0.92 13.29
C LEU A 82 -7.92 -1.20 12.01
N GLY A 83 -9.24 -1.38 12.10
CA GLY A 83 -10.11 -1.55 10.95
C GLY A 83 -10.03 -0.38 9.99
N LEU A 84 -10.06 0.86 10.51
CA LEU A 84 -9.89 2.07 9.71
C LEU A 84 -8.53 2.11 9.02
N ALA A 85 -7.44 1.81 9.74
CA ALA A 85 -6.10 1.79 9.17
C ALA A 85 -5.98 0.76 8.04
N VAL A 86 -6.45 -0.47 8.26
CA VAL A 86 -6.43 -1.54 7.24
C VAL A 86 -7.31 -1.18 6.04
N LEU A 87 -8.46 -0.54 6.25
CA LEU A 87 -9.34 -0.09 5.18
C LEU A 87 -8.66 1.00 4.33
N CYS A 88 -8.02 2.00 4.97
CA CYS A 88 -7.24 3.01 4.27
C CYS A 88 -6.08 2.41 3.47
N LEU A 89 -5.35 1.45 4.06
CA LEU A 89 -4.29 0.73 3.35
C LEU A 89 -4.83 -0.07 2.15
N GLY A 90 -5.98 -0.74 2.30
CA GLY A 90 -6.64 -1.45 1.22
C GLY A 90 -7.05 -0.53 0.06
N LEU A 91 -7.62 0.63 0.37
CA LEU A 91 -7.96 1.65 -0.64
C LEU A 91 -6.71 2.16 -1.38
N GLY A 92 -5.64 2.46 -0.64
CA GLY A 92 -4.35 2.86 -1.22
C GLY A 92 -3.75 1.77 -2.11
N PHE A 93 -3.87 0.50 -1.71
CA PHE A 93 -3.43 -0.65 -2.50
C PHE A 93 -4.21 -0.77 -3.82
N THR A 94 -5.53 -0.63 -3.80
CA THR A 94 -6.34 -0.68 -5.03
C THR A 94 -5.93 0.42 -6.00
N GLN A 95 -5.69 1.64 -5.52
CA GLN A 95 -5.19 2.74 -6.33
C GLN A 95 -3.79 2.46 -6.88
N ALA A 96 -2.88 1.94 -6.04
CA ALA A 96 -1.54 1.55 -6.46
C ALA A 96 -1.54 0.53 -7.61
N VAL A 97 -2.40 -0.50 -7.53
CA VAL A 97 -2.53 -1.52 -8.57
C VAL A 97 -3.13 -0.94 -9.85
N ALA A 98 -4.14 -0.07 -9.74
CA ALA A 98 -4.75 0.58 -10.90
C ALA A 98 -3.70 1.45 -11.65
N THR A 99 -2.95 2.27 -10.92
CA THR A 99 -1.87 3.09 -11.49
C THR A 99 -0.79 2.25 -12.15
N LEU A 100 -0.39 1.14 -11.54
CA LEU A 100 0.60 0.24 -12.12
C LEU A 100 0.12 -0.37 -13.45
N ARG A 101 -1.15 -0.78 -13.52
CA ARG A 101 -1.75 -1.30 -14.76
C ARG A 101 -1.80 -0.24 -15.86
N ASP A 102 -2.12 1.00 -15.50
CA ASP A 102 -2.15 2.12 -16.44
C ASP A 102 -0.73 2.43 -16.99
N ILE A 103 0.29 2.46 -16.13
CA ILE A 103 1.70 2.63 -16.56
C ILE A 103 2.09 1.56 -17.60
N VAL A 104 1.72 0.30 -17.37
CA VAL A 104 2.03 -0.80 -18.29
C VAL A 104 1.25 -0.69 -19.59
N ALA A 105 -0.04 -0.33 -19.53
CA ALA A 105 -0.86 -0.12 -20.72
C ALA A 105 -0.33 1.02 -21.59
N GLN A 106 0.09 2.13 -20.97
CA GLN A 106 0.71 3.25 -21.67
C GLN A 106 2.05 2.87 -22.30
N ALA A 107 2.85 2.06 -21.60
CA ALA A 107 4.11 1.56 -22.15
C ALA A 107 3.86 0.68 -23.39
N ALA A 108 2.86 -0.21 -23.35
CA ALA A 108 2.48 -1.05 -24.49
C ALA A 108 2.06 -0.20 -25.71
N ALA A 109 1.20 0.80 -25.50
CA ALA A 109 0.73 1.67 -26.57
C ALA A 109 1.87 2.46 -27.24
N ARG A 110 2.85 2.93 -26.46
CA ARG A 110 4.03 3.64 -26.99
C ARG A 110 4.93 2.76 -27.85
N VAL A 111 5.03 1.47 -27.52
CA VAL A 111 5.81 0.51 -28.31
C VAL A 111 5.13 0.28 -29.66
N SER A 112 3.82 0.06 -29.68
CA SER A 112 3.06 -0.12 -30.92
C SER A 112 3.16 1.08 -31.86
N ALA A 113 3.04 2.30 -31.33
CA ALA A 113 3.17 3.52 -32.12
C ALA A 113 4.59 3.80 -32.66
N ALA A 114 5.63 3.17 -32.10
CA ALA A 114 7.01 3.30 -32.56
C ALA A 114 7.37 2.30 -33.68
N THR A 115 6.52 1.31 -33.91
CA THR A 115 6.67 0.29 -34.96
C THR A 115 5.88 0.58 -36.23
N GLU A 116 5.03 1.61 -36.23
CA GLU A 116 4.31 2.16 -37.40
C GLU A 116 5.13 3.27 -38.08
#